data_AF-A0A852W745-F1
#
_entry.id   AF-A0A852W745-F1
#
_cell.length_a   1.000
_cell.length_b   1.000
_cell.length_c   1.000
_cell.angle_alpha   90.00
_cell.angle_beta   90.00
_cell.angle_gamma   90.00
#
_symmetry.space_group_name_H-M   'P 1'
#
loop_
_entity.id
_entity.type
_entity.pdbx_description
1 polymer ?
#
loop_
_entity_poly.entity_id
_entity_poly.type
_entity_poly.pdbx_seq_one_letter_code
_entity_poly.pdbx_strand_id
1 'polypeptide(L)'
;MPVRHPVEGTVPPPATDRLPVVDLSRFRAGPDERAAFLAELRRAAREAGFFSVTDHGLPDDVLTGTDAPARRFFSRATGRTR
;
A
#
# COMPACT_ATOMS: atom_id res chain seq x y z
N MET A 1 12.09 -28.84 3.41
CA MET A 1 12.43 -27.40 3.43
C MET A 1 11.32 -26.68 2.67
N PRO A 2 10.47 -25.82 3.28
CA PRO A 2 9.55 -25.04 2.48
C PRO A 2 10.35 -23.90 1.85
N VAL A 3 10.56 -24.01 0.53
CA VAL A 3 11.03 -22.92 -0.31
C VAL A 3 9.98 -21.81 -0.27
N ARG A 4 10.35 -20.64 0.24
CA ARG A 4 9.51 -19.44 0.08
C ARG A 4 9.63 -19.01 -1.37
N HIS A 5 8.57 -19.18 -2.13
CA HIS A 5 8.45 -18.62 -3.47
C HIS A 5 8.48 -17.09 -3.38
N PRO A 6 9.22 -16.38 -4.26
CA PRO A 6 9.09 -14.94 -4.40
C PRO A 6 7.67 -14.62 -4.91
N VAL A 7 7.00 -13.71 -4.23
CA VAL A 7 5.72 -13.16 -4.72
C VAL A 7 6.01 -12.18 -5.85
N GLU A 8 6.28 -12.70 -7.05
CA GLU A 8 6.11 -11.90 -8.27
C GLU A 8 4.61 -11.66 -8.47
N GLY A 9 4.13 -10.54 -7.94
CA GLY A 9 2.81 -10.02 -8.20
C GLY A 9 2.67 -9.61 -9.66
N THR A 10 2.47 -10.58 -10.55
CA THR A 10 1.91 -10.29 -11.88
C THR A 10 0.40 -10.21 -11.73
N VAL A 11 -0.09 -9.02 -11.37
CA VAL A 11 -1.50 -8.66 -11.61
C VAL A 11 -1.55 -7.99 -12.99
N PRO A 12 -2.01 -8.68 -14.05
CA PRO A 12 -2.31 -8.02 -15.32
C PRO A 12 -3.53 -7.08 -15.12
N PRO A 13 -3.49 -5.87 -15.69
CA PRO A 13 -4.33 -4.75 -15.24
C PRO A 13 -5.81 -4.88 -15.66
N PRO A 14 -6.79 -4.61 -14.77
CA PRO A 14 -8.10 -4.15 -15.23
C PRO A 14 -7.97 -2.78 -15.91
N ALA A 15 -8.93 -2.44 -16.77
CA ALA A 15 -8.90 -1.34 -17.73
C ALA A 15 -8.26 -0.03 -17.25
N THR A 16 -7.54 0.58 -18.19
CA THR A 16 -6.60 1.71 -18.17
C THR A 16 -7.03 2.95 -17.37
N ASP A 17 -6.96 2.87 -16.05
CA ASP A 17 -6.60 3.99 -15.21
C ASP A 17 -5.66 3.46 -14.12
N ARG A 18 -4.35 3.45 -14.43
CA ARG A 18 -3.35 2.88 -13.50
C ARG A 18 -3.40 3.72 -12.23
N LEU A 19 -3.86 3.12 -11.14
CA LEU A 19 -3.88 3.76 -9.82
C LEU A 19 -2.52 4.38 -9.55
N PRO A 20 -2.42 5.71 -9.34
CA PRO A 20 -1.14 6.37 -9.13
C PRO A 20 -0.38 5.72 -7.97
N VAL A 21 0.89 5.39 -8.19
CA VAL A 21 1.78 4.88 -7.14
C VAL A 21 2.81 5.98 -6.84
N VAL A 22 2.97 6.31 -5.57
CA VAL A 22 3.71 7.47 -5.11
C VAL A 22 4.79 7.03 -4.12
N ASP A 23 6.05 7.40 -4.38
CA ASP A 23 7.20 7.05 -3.53
C ASP A 23 7.43 8.10 -2.44
N LEU A 24 7.15 7.75 -1.18
CA LEU A 24 7.27 8.66 -0.05
C LEU A 24 8.73 9.00 0.32
N SER A 25 9.72 8.25 -0.18
CA SER A 25 11.13 8.57 0.05
C SER A 25 11.50 9.94 -0.55
N ARG A 26 10.88 10.31 -1.68
CA ARG A 26 11.08 11.59 -2.40
C ARG A 26 10.70 12.80 -1.56
N PHE A 27 9.75 12.66 -0.64
CA PHE A 27 9.40 13.70 0.33
C PHE A 27 10.56 14.03 1.30
N ARG A 28 11.50 13.11 1.48
CA ARG A 28 12.68 13.23 2.36
C ARG A 28 13.98 13.52 1.58
N ALA A 29 13.95 13.51 0.24
CA ALA A 29 15.15 13.64 -0.62
C ALA A 29 15.71 15.07 -0.71
N GLY A 30 14.94 16.09 -0.33
CA GLY A 30 15.36 17.50 -0.37
C GLY A 30 14.21 18.46 -0.69
N PRO A 31 14.41 19.79 -0.59
CA PRO A 31 13.33 20.77 -0.78
C PRO A 31 12.74 20.76 -2.19
N ASP A 32 13.56 20.62 -3.24
CA ASP A 32 13.10 20.65 -4.63
C ASP A 32 12.33 19.37 -5.01
N GLU A 33 12.88 18.19 -4.68
CA GLU A 33 12.18 16.90 -4.87
C GLU A 33 10.88 16.84 -4.06
N ARG A 34 10.87 17.36 -2.83
CA ARG A 34 9.66 17.46 -2.03
C ARG A 34 8.60 18.33 -2.70
N ALA A 35 8.97 19.47 -3.29
CA ALA A 35 8.01 20.34 -3.95
C ALA A 35 7.38 19.65 -5.18
N ALA A 36 8.20 18.97 -5.99
CA ALA A 36 7.75 18.19 -7.14
C ALA A 36 6.83 17.02 -6.70
N PHE A 37 7.23 16.27 -5.68
CA PHE A 37 6.44 15.20 -5.08
C PHE A 37 5.08 15.69 -4.58
N LEU A 38 5.03 16.83 -3.88
CA LEU A 38 3.78 17.39 -3.38
C LEU A 38 2.85 17.86 -4.51
N ALA A 39 3.40 18.35 -5.62
CA ALA A 39 2.61 18.69 -6.80
C ALA A 39 1.98 17.44 -7.43
N GLU A 40 2.77 16.36 -7.57
CA GLU A 40 2.30 15.06 -8.07
C GLU A 40 1.23 14.45 -7.17
N LEU A 41 1.46 14.44 -5.85
CA LEU A 41 0.53 13.92 -4.85
C LEU A 41 -0.82 14.67 -4.89
N ARG A 42 -0.79 16.00 -5.00
CA ARG A 42 -2.01 16.82 -5.13
C ARG A 42 -2.78 16.47 -6.40
N ARG A 43 -2.07 16.29 -7.52
CA ARG A 43 -2.68 15.90 -8.79
C ARG A 43 -3.34 14.53 -8.68
N ALA A 44 -2.61 13.53 -8.18
CA ALA A 44 -3.14 12.17 -7.98
C ALA A 44 -4.37 12.15 -7.07
N ALA A 45 -4.34 12.88 -5.96
CA ALA A 45 -5.46 12.97 -5.03
C ALA A 45 -6.71 13.67 -5.62
N ARG A 46 -6.54 14.63 -6.53
CA ARG A 46 -7.65 15.37 -7.17
C ARG A 46 -8.22 14.68 -8.39
N GLU A 47 -7.37 14.02 -9.18
CA GLU A 47 -7.77 13.38 -10.44
C GLU A 47 -8.25 11.95 -10.21
N ALA A 48 -7.46 11.12 -9.52
CA ALA A 48 -7.79 9.71 -9.30
C ALA A 48 -8.58 9.47 -8.01
N GLY A 49 -8.50 10.38 -7.02
CA GLY A 49 -9.12 10.24 -5.71
C GLY A 49 -8.49 9.18 -4.80
N PHE A 50 -7.66 8.31 -5.36
CA PHE A 50 -6.92 7.25 -4.68
C PHE A 50 -5.50 7.12 -5.26
N PHE A 51 -4.55 6.68 -4.44
CA PHE A 51 -3.19 6.37 -4.84
C PHE A 51 -2.58 5.35 -3.87
N SER A 52 -1.58 4.60 -4.31
CA SER A 52 -0.77 3.71 -3.48
C SER A 52 0.55 4.37 -3.10
N VAL A 53 1.13 3.99 -1.95
CA VAL A 53 2.38 4.59 -1.44
C VAL A 53 3.45 3.53 -1.23
N THR A 54 4.63 3.74 -1.82
CA THR A 54 5.84 2.94 -1.58
C THR A 54 6.81 3.68 -0.65
N ASP A 55 7.76 2.95 -0.07
CA ASP A 55 8.79 3.49 0.84
C ASP A 55 8.22 4.39 1.95
N HIS A 56 7.05 4.01 2.45
CA HIS A 56 6.34 4.73 3.50
C HIS A 56 7.05 4.62 4.86
N GLY A 57 7.98 3.67 4.99
CA GLY A 57 8.82 3.47 6.17
C GLY A 57 8.15 2.67 7.28
N LEU A 58 7.07 1.95 6.99
CA LEU A 58 6.52 0.96 7.92
C LEU A 58 7.40 -0.29 7.83
N PRO A 59 7.92 -0.77 8.96
CA PRO A 59 8.58 -2.05 9.02
C PRO A 59 7.64 -3.22 8.67
N ASP A 60 8.18 -4.28 8.04
CA ASP A 60 7.41 -5.47 7.64
C ASP A 60 6.79 -6.24 8.82
N ASP A 61 7.40 -6.11 10.01
CA ASP A 61 6.89 -6.71 11.25
C ASP A 61 5.56 -6.08 11.70
N VAL A 62 5.29 -4.81 11.37
CA VAL A 62 4.00 -4.16 11.61
C VAL A 62 2.92 -4.78 10.73
N LEU A 63 3.21 -5.02 9.45
CA LEU A 63 2.27 -5.63 8.52
C LEU A 63 1.98 -7.08 8.90
N THR A 64 3.02 -7.87 9.14
CA THR A 64 2.87 -9.29 9.51
C THR A 64 2.30 -9.47 10.93
N GLY A 65 2.66 -8.59 11.86
CA GLY A 65 2.16 -8.57 13.23
C GLY A 65 0.70 -8.17 13.37
N THR A 66 0.11 -7.52 12.35
CA THR A 66 -1.32 -7.15 12.34
C THR A 66 -2.18 -8.11 11.52
N ASP A 67 -1.66 -8.67 10.41
CA ASP A 67 -2.42 -9.57 9.53
C ASP A 67 -2.87 -10.86 10.25
N ALA A 68 -1.96 -11.57 10.91
CA ALA A 68 -2.30 -12.85 11.54
C ALA A 68 -3.31 -12.72 12.71
N PRO A 69 -3.16 -11.75 13.64
CA PRO A 69 -4.16 -11.51 14.68
C PRO A 69 -5.51 -11.06 14.12
N ALA A 70 -5.53 -10.20 13.10
CA ALA A 70 -6.77 -9.76 12.46
C ALA A 70 -7.53 -10.94 11.84
N ARG A 71 -6.85 -11.80 11.08
CA ARG A 71 -7.45 -13.03 10.53
C ARG A 71 -8.02 -13.94 11.61
N ARG A 72 -7.27 -14.16 12.68
CA ARG A 72 -7.72 -14.98 13.83
C ARG A 72 -8.93 -14.38 14.55
N PHE A 73 -9.02 -13.06 14.63
CA PHE A 73 -10.16 -12.38 15.21
C PHE A 73 -11.41 -12.56 14.35
N PHE A 74 -11.33 -12.24 13.05
CA PHE A 74 -12.48 -12.35 12.14
C PHE A 74 -12.88 -13.79 11.83
N SER A 75 -11.98 -14.77 11.92
CA SER A 75 -12.32 -16.19 11.81
C SER A 75 -13.16 -16.72 12.98
N ARG A 76 -13.26 -15.95 14.07
CA ARG A 76 -14.11 -16.27 15.23
C ARG A 76 -15.46 -15.56 15.17
N ALA A 77 -15.63 -14.61 14.25
CA ALA A 77 -16.90 -13.95 13.98
C ALA A 77 -17.77 -14.87 13.12
N THR A 78 -18.18 -16.00 13.68
CA THR A 78 -19.27 -16.82 13.14
C THR A 78 -20.24 -17.10 14.29
N GLY A 79 -21.18 -16.17 14.48
CA GLY A 79 -22.37 -16.40 15.30
C GLY A 79 -22.59 -15.44 16.47
N ARG A 80 -23.28 -14.31 16.20
CA ARG A 80 -24.60 -13.99 16.81
C ARG A 80 -25.11 -12.66 16.24
N THR A 81 -25.69 -12.75 15.05
CA THR A 81 -26.83 -11.88 14.71
C THR A 81 -28.00 -12.45 15.50
N ARG A 82 -28.31 -11.82 16.64
CA ARG A 82 -29.57 -12.01 17.36
C ARG A 82 -30.39 -10.74 17.22
#